data_AF-A0AAD3MIT9-F1
#
_entry.id   AF-A0AAD3MIT9-F1
#
_cell.length_a   1.000
_cell.length_b   1.000
_cell.length_c   1.000
_cell.angle_alpha   90.00
_cell.angle_beta   90.00
_cell.angle_gamma   90.00
#
_symmetry.space_group_name_H-M   'P 1'
#
loop_
_entity.id
_entity.type
_entity.pdbx_description
1 polymer ?
#
loop_
_entity_poly.entity_id
_entity_poly.type
_entity_poly.pdbx_seq_one_letter_code
_entity_poly.pdbx_strand_id
1 'polypeptide(L)'
;MPILHQLSGGRSDDSPLRAIHDYILRQTDRLNHNMSGLKHPMSLPMAVGALLVGLPYSISLAAQWIYGWPNKPGYKKYTEALKPRRIYCLTRAVLETLKYLQYGRLYFQWKSWYKNEENRKHYEKAIIFGRRGNKLDLYHPPSMGKPEDVPAPLVVFIYGGAWGSGDRSIYCLLARQMAEELSATVICPDYCTYPKGNVLGMVQDIADCLVWAQESGQKFNFDKDNIVLIGHSAGAHLCALTTLFLIDTREELFIEASKQRDITQAIRGVIGLSGVYNIMDHYEHEQKRAVEYVSTMHKAMNGVENFPYYSPTHLLKKLSQDKLQRVPPFALLHGTSDIIVPVESSTKFSELLTSVSVKVSLYLLQRVDHTEMVTDLMASDRRFYYPIYSCIKQEYRKLLGAC
;
A
#
# COMPACT_ATOMS: atom_id res chain seq x y z
N MET A 1 23.65 43.67 -72.42
CA MET A 1 23.81 43.59 -73.89
C MET A 1 25.13 42.88 -74.18
N PRO A 2 25.24 41.95 -75.14
CA PRO A 2 24.24 41.29 -76.01
C PRO A 2 24.03 39.79 -75.58
N ILE A 3 22.95 39.03 -75.87
CA ILE A 3 22.04 38.84 -77.01
C ILE A 3 22.52 37.75 -78.02
N LEU A 4 21.69 36.68 -78.11
CA LEU A 4 21.42 35.70 -79.21
C LEU A 4 22.50 34.67 -79.59
N HIS A 5 22.24 33.43 -80.03
CA HIS A 5 21.09 32.60 -80.45
C HIS A 5 21.61 31.13 -80.30
N GLN A 6 20.89 30.01 -80.19
CA GLN A 6 19.81 29.48 -81.02
C GLN A 6 19.29 28.16 -80.40
N LEU A 7 18.01 27.86 -80.61
CA LEU A 7 17.30 26.64 -80.18
C LEU A 7 17.31 25.57 -81.28
N SER A 8 17.50 24.30 -80.90
CA SER A 8 16.75 23.08 -81.29
C SER A 8 17.56 21.89 -80.79
N GLY A 9 17.08 20.82 -80.14
CA GLY A 9 15.76 20.23 -79.91
C GLY A 9 16.05 18.77 -79.53
N GLY A 10 15.25 18.17 -78.64
CA GLY A 10 15.30 16.72 -78.35
C GLY A 10 15.49 16.36 -76.88
N ARG A 11 14.37 16.04 -76.20
CA ARG A 11 14.31 15.46 -74.86
C ARG A 11 14.70 13.98 -74.90
N SER A 12 15.45 13.50 -73.90
CA SER A 12 14.95 12.52 -72.93
C SER A 12 16.00 12.21 -71.85
N ASP A 13 15.67 12.73 -70.68
CA ASP A 13 16.12 12.45 -69.32
C ASP A 13 16.46 10.96 -69.03
N ASP A 14 17.65 10.69 -68.51
CA ASP A 14 17.89 9.54 -67.62
C ASP A 14 19.04 9.81 -66.66
N SER A 15 18.64 10.12 -65.42
CA SER A 15 19.48 10.64 -64.36
C SER A 15 20.00 9.53 -63.41
N PRO A 16 21.10 9.78 -62.67
CA PRO A 16 21.67 8.89 -61.64
C PRO A 16 20.69 8.39 -60.57
N LEU A 17 19.49 8.99 -60.49
CA LEU A 17 18.42 8.59 -59.58
C LEU A 17 17.83 7.21 -59.92
N ARG A 18 17.80 6.79 -61.18
CA ARG A 18 17.34 5.42 -61.54
C ARG A 18 18.29 4.34 -61.02
N ALA A 19 19.60 4.59 -61.06
CA ALA A 19 20.58 3.64 -60.53
C ALA A 19 20.51 3.48 -59.00
N ILE A 20 20.21 4.58 -58.29
CA ILE A 20 20.00 4.56 -56.84
C ILE A 20 18.68 3.88 -56.48
N HIS A 21 17.61 4.15 -57.24
CA HIS A 21 16.32 3.50 -57.09
C HIS A 21 16.42 1.98 -57.29
N ASP A 22 17.14 1.53 -58.30
CA ASP A 22 17.34 0.10 -58.58
C ASP A 22 18.23 -0.59 -57.53
N TYR A 23 19.20 0.14 -56.95
CA TYR A 23 20.01 -0.38 -55.83
C TYR A 23 19.18 -0.54 -54.56
N ILE A 24 18.32 0.44 -54.24
CA ILE A 24 17.41 0.40 -53.09
C ILE A 24 16.40 -0.75 -53.27
N LEU A 25 15.82 -0.92 -54.46
CA LEU A 25 14.89 -2.03 -54.74
C LEU A 25 15.57 -3.40 -54.57
N ARG A 26 16.81 -3.59 -55.06
CA ARG A 26 17.55 -4.84 -54.88
C ARG A 26 17.90 -5.14 -53.41
N GLN A 27 18.16 -4.12 -52.60
CA GLN A 27 18.39 -4.31 -51.16
C GLN A 27 17.08 -4.58 -50.41
N THR A 28 15.98 -3.95 -50.84
CA THR A 28 14.64 -4.17 -50.28
C THR A 28 14.13 -5.57 -50.60
N ASP A 29 14.39 -6.08 -51.80
CA ASP A 29 14.07 -7.46 -52.18
C ASP A 29 14.93 -8.49 -51.45
N ARG A 30 16.22 -8.20 -51.19
CA ARG A 30 17.07 -9.07 -50.36
C ARG A 30 16.64 -9.11 -48.88
N LEU A 31 16.15 -7.99 -48.34
CA LEU A 31 15.57 -7.93 -46.99
C LEU A 31 14.22 -8.64 -46.92
N ASN A 32 13.37 -8.49 -47.94
CA ASN A 32 12.08 -9.17 -48.02
C ASN A 32 12.21 -10.68 -48.22
N HIS A 33 13.22 -11.15 -48.96
CA HIS A 33 13.42 -12.58 -49.17
C HIS A 33 13.97 -13.30 -47.92
N ASN A 34 14.66 -12.59 -47.03
CA ASN A 34 15.05 -13.10 -45.71
C ASN A 34 13.94 -13.01 -44.65
N MET A 35 12.81 -12.37 -44.97
CA MET A 35 11.66 -12.23 -44.06
C MET A 35 10.43 -13.04 -44.45
N SER A 36 10.48 -13.80 -45.55
CA SER A 36 9.34 -14.60 -46.04
C SER A 36 9.16 -15.96 -45.33
N GLY A 37 9.76 -16.17 -44.16
CA GLY A 37 9.78 -17.47 -43.46
C GLY A 37 9.17 -17.52 -42.05
N LEU A 38 8.83 -16.40 -41.41
CA LEU A 38 8.15 -16.41 -40.10
C LEU A 38 7.07 -15.34 -40.04
N LYS A 39 5.82 -15.78 -40.20
CA LYS A 39 4.63 -14.94 -40.07
C LYS A 39 4.34 -14.68 -38.58
N HIS A 40 4.24 -13.39 -38.25
CA HIS A 40 3.95 -12.74 -36.97
C HIS A 40 5.14 -12.53 -36.01
N PRO A 41 5.74 -11.33 -35.96
CA PRO A 41 6.50 -10.93 -34.78
C PRO A 41 5.52 -10.86 -33.61
N MET A 42 5.71 -11.75 -32.66
CA MET A 42 4.90 -11.82 -31.44
C MET A 42 4.98 -10.45 -30.74
N SER A 43 3.83 -9.81 -30.51
CA SER A 43 3.83 -8.50 -29.83
C SER A 43 4.48 -8.63 -28.45
N LEU A 44 5.13 -7.58 -27.94
CA LEU A 44 5.80 -7.63 -26.63
C LEU A 44 4.87 -8.17 -25.51
N PRO A 45 3.58 -7.81 -25.45
CA PRO A 45 2.64 -8.43 -24.50
C PRO A 45 2.42 -9.93 -24.72
N MET A 46 2.37 -10.39 -25.97
CA MET A 46 2.25 -11.81 -26.30
C MET A 46 3.53 -12.58 -25.97
N ALA A 47 4.71 -11.99 -26.20
CA ALA A 47 6.00 -12.58 -25.85
C ALA A 47 6.18 -12.69 -24.32
N VAL A 48 5.80 -11.63 -23.60
CA VAL A 48 5.77 -11.63 -22.13
C VAL A 48 4.74 -12.63 -21.60
N GLY A 49 3.55 -12.71 -22.22
CA GLY A 49 2.54 -13.71 -21.90
C GLY A 49 3.03 -15.14 -22.14
N ALA A 50 3.72 -15.40 -23.25
CA ALA A 50 4.33 -16.69 -23.56
C ALA A 50 5.44 -17.06 -22.57
N LEU A 51 6.26 -16.10 -22.12
CA LEU A 51 7.33 -16.34 -21.15
C LEU A 51 6.85 -16.48 -19.71
N LEU A 52 5.85 -15.68 -19.28
CA LEU A 52 5.37 -15.67 -17.90
C LEU A 52 4.23 -16.67 -17.64
N VAL A 53 3.39 -16.94 -18.64
CA VAL A 53 2.28 -17.91 -18.55
C VAL A 53 2.65 -19.19 -19.29
N GLY A 54 3.05 -19.05 -20.56
CA GLY A 54 3.24 -20.16 -21.48
C GLY A 54 4.36 -21.09 -21.06
N LEU A 55 5.52 -20.55 -20.65
CA LEU A 55 6.69 -21.34 -20.30
C LEU A 55 6.50 -22.11 -18.99
N PRO A 56 6.04 -21.52 -17.87
CA PRO A 56 5.77 -22.28 -16.64
C PRO A 56 4.66 -23.33 -16.85
N TYR A 57 3.64 -23.00 -17.65
CA TYR A 57 2.57 -23.95 -17.97
C TYR A 57 3.06 -25.11 -18.85
N SER A 58 3.91 -24.82 -19.84
CA SER A 58 4.49 -25.84 -20.72
C SER A 58 5.47 -26.75 -19.98
N ILE A 59 6.30 -26.19 -19.08
CA ILE A 59 7.16 -26.97 -18.18
C ILE A 59 6.30 -27.86 -17.28
N SER A 60 5.18 -27.35 -16.79
CA SER A 60 4.24 -28.14 -15.99
C SER A 60 3.56 -29.26 -16.78
N LEU A 61 3.15 -29.01 -18.02
CA LEU A 61 2.56 -30.04 -18.91
C LEU A 61 3.60 -31.10 -19.30
N ALA A 62 4.86 -30.70 -19.54
CA ALA A 62 5.96 -31.62 -19.80
C ALA A 62 6.28 -32.46 -18.58
N ALA A 63 6.35 -31.86 -17.38
CA ALA A 63 6.49 -32.59 -16.14
C ALA A 63 5.30 -33.55 -15.88
N GLN A 64 4.08 -33.14 -16.24
CA GLN A 64 2.89 -33.99 -16.19
C GLN A 64 3.02 -35.22 -17.10
N TRP A 65 3.56 -35.06 -18.31
CA TRP A 65 3.76 -36.15 -19.26
C TRP A 65 4.86 -37.11 -18.81
N ILE A 66 5.93 -36.59 -18.20
CA ILE A 66 7.08 -37.38 -17.73
C ILE A 66 6.75 -38.15 -16.43
N TYR A 67 6.00 -37.54 -15.51
CA TYR A 67 5.81 -38.10 -14.16
C TYR A 67 4.42 -38.68 -13.88
N GLY A 68 3.40 -38.38 -14.71
CA GLY A 68 2.04 -38.95 -14.70
C GLY A 68 1.20 -38.67 -13.44
N TRP A 69 -0.07 -38.24 -13.54
CA TRP A 69 -0.95 -38.18 -12.35
C TRP A 69 -2.38 -38.65 -12.59
N PRO A 70 -2.94 -39.52 -11.72
CA PRO A 70 -3.97 -39.06 -10.77
C PRO A 70 -4.05 -39.84 -9.42
N ASN A 71 -4.63 -39.21 -8.38
CA ASN A 71 -5.04 -39.80 -7.07
C ASN A 71 -3.99 -40.18 -5.99
N LYS A 72 -2.69 -39.86 -6.12
CA LYS A 72 -1.77 -40.04 -4.97
C LYS A 72 -1.93 -38.93 -3.91
N PRO A 73 -2.15 -39.26 -2.61
CA PRO A 73 -2.21 -38.26 -1.55
C PRO A 73 -0.90 -37.46 -1.50
N GLY A 74 -1.01 -36.12 -1.48
CA GLY A 74 0.14 -35.19 -1.52
C GLY A 74 0.26 -34.34 -2.80
N TYR A 75 -0.41 -34.75 -3.90
CA TYR A 75 -0.33 -34.02 -5.19
C TYR A 75 -1.52 -33.10 -5.49
N LYS A 76 -2.54 -33.13 -4.62
CA LYS A 76 -3.71 -32.24 -4.69
C LYS A 76 -3.30 -30.76 -4.68
N LYS A 77 -2.24 -30.41 -3.93
CA LYS A 77 -1.68 -29.05 -3.88
C LYS A 77 -1.12 -28.56 -5.23
N TYR A 78 -0.48 -29.44 -6.01
CA TYR A 78 0.06 -29.08 -7.33
C TYR A 78 -1.05 -28.97 -8.36
N THR A 79 -2.01 -29.90 -8.31
CA THR A 79 -3.19 -29.86 -9.19
C THR A 79 -3.97 -28.56 -9.01
N GLU A 80 -4.10 -28.10 -7.76
CA GLU A 80 -4.75 -26.84 -7.44
C GLU A 80 -3.93 -25.64 -7.94
N ALA A 81 -2.60 -25.63 -7.75
CA ALA A 81 -1.72 -24.55 -8.20
C ALA A 81 -1.70 -24.37 -9.74
N LEU A 82 -1.92 -25.46 -10.49
CA LEU A 82 -1.83 -25.49 -11.95
C LEU A 82 -3.16 -25.24 -12.66
N LYS A 83 -4.24 -24.92 -11.94
CA LYS A 83 -5.53 -24.59 -12.55
C LYS A 83 -5.37 -23.39 -13.50
N PRO A 84 -5.84 -23.45 -14.77
CA PRO A 84 -5.66 -22.38 -15.75
C PRO A 84 -6.11 -21.00 -15.26
N ARG A 85 -7.26 -20.95 -14.58
CA ARG A 85 -7.77 -19.70 -13.96
C ARG A 85 -6.79 -19.11 -12.96
N ARG A 86 -6.14 -19.93 -12.14
CA ARG A 86 -5.17 -19.46 -11.13
C ARG A 86 -3.90 -18.94 -11.78
N ILE A 87 -3.35 -19.66 -12.76
CA ILE A 87 -2.16 -19.22 -13.48
C ILE A 87 -2.43 -17.87 -14.17
N TYR A 88 -3.58 -17.73 -14.83
CA TYR A 88 -3.98 -16.46 -15.43
C TYR A 88 -4.06 -15.33 -14.39
N CYS A 89 -4.79 -15.54 -13.29
CA CYS A 89 -4.96 -14.53 -12.25
C CYS A 89 -3.63 -14.16 -11.57
N LEU A 90 -2.79 -15.14 -11.24
CA LEU A 90 -1.47 -14.91 -10.65
C LEU A 90 -0.55 -14.17 -11.62
N THR A 91 -0.56 -14.53 -12.90
CA THR A 91 0.24 -13.82 -13.91
C THR A 91 -0.25 -12.38 -14.07
N ARG A 92 -1.56 -12.17 -14.09
CA ARG A 92 -2.13 -10.81 -14.09
C ARG A 92 -1.67 -10.02 -12.87
N ALA A 93 -1.69 -10.61 -11.67
CA ALA A 93 -1.19 -9.96 -10.45
C ALA A 93 0.32 -9.63 -10.53
N VAL A 94 1.13 -10.52 -11.12
CA VAL A 94 2.56 -10.26 -11.37
C VAL A 94 2.75 -9.10 -12.36
N LEU A 95 1.98 -9.08 -13.45
CA LEU A 95 2.01 -7.98 -14.42
C LEU A 95 1.54 -6.65 -13.80
N GLU A 96 0.55 -6.69 -12.91
CA GLU A 96 0.15 -5.52 -12.12
C GLU A 96 1.27 -5.04 -11.20
N THR A 97 2.09 -5.95 -10.67
CA THR A 97 3.26 -5.61 -9.87
C THR A 97 4.33 -4.87 -10.70
N LEU A 98 4.41 -5.09 -12.01
CA LEU A 98 5.31 -4.30 -12.87
C LEU A 98 4.93 -2.82 -12.93
N LYS A 99 3.67 -2.45 -12.65
CA LYS A 99 3.28 -1.04 -12.54
C LYS A 99 4.07 -0.32 -11.45
N TYR A 100 4.57 -1.03 -10.43
CA TYR A 100 5.38 -0.41 -9.38
C TYR A 100 6.71 0.19 -9.89
N LEU A 101 7.18 -0.21 -11.09
CA LEU A 101 8.37 0.38 -11.72
C LEU A 101 8.21 1.90 -11.93
N GLN A 102 6.98 2.40 -12.10
CA GLN A 102 6.70 3.83 -12.22
C GLN A 102 7.11 4.62 -10.97
N TYR A 103 7.20 3.97 -9.81
CA TYR A 103 7.65 4.58 -8.55
C TYR A 103 9.16 4.51 -8.35
N GLY A 104 9.94 4.10 -9.38
CA GLY A 104 11.40 4.02 -9.29
C GLY A 104 12.05 5.34 -8.88
N ARG A 105 11.56 6.49 -9.39
CA ARG A 105 12.04 7.81 -8.97
C ARG A 105 11.77 8.04 -7.47
N LEU A 106 10.56 7.75 -7.01
CA LEU A 106 10.17 7.89 -5.61
C LEU A 106 11.00 6.98 -4.70
N TYR A 107 11.32 5.78 -5.17
CA TYR A 107 12.22 4.85 -4.47
C TYR A 107 13.57 5.47 -4.16
N PHE A 108 14.21 6.07 -5.16
CA PHE A 108 15.49 6.75 -4.95
C PHE A 108 15.35 7.99 -4.07
N GLN A 109 14.26 8.75 -4.20
CA GLN A 109 14.00 9.93 -3.38
C GLN A 109 13.93 9.59 -1.89
N TRP A 110 13.07 8.66 -1.47
CA TRP A 110 12.95 8.34 -0.05
C TRP A 110 14.22 7.69 0.49
N LYS A 111 14.87 6.81 -0.29
CA LYS A 111 16.09 6.13 0.13
C LYS A 111 17.25 7.11 0.31
N SER A 112 17.38 8.09 -0.58
CA SER A 112 18.37 9.15 -0.46
C SER A 112 18.06 10.05 0.74
N TRP A 113 16.80 10.44 0.90
CA TRP A 113 16.37 11.29 2.01
C TRP A 113 16.62 10.63 3.37
N TYR A 114 16.28 9.35 3.51
CA TYR A 114 16.42 8.61 4.77
C TYR A 114 17.87 8.34 5.20
N LYS A 115 18.78 8.26 4.21
CA LYS A 115 20.22 8.08 4.42
C LYS A 115 20.97 9.38 4.68
N ASN A 116 20.44 10.52 4.22
CA ASN A 116 21.10 11.80 4.43
C ASN A 116 20.98 12.22 5.91
N GLU A 117 22.10 12.29 6.62
CA GLU A 117 22.16 12.68 8.02
C GLU A 117 21.78 14.14 8.25
N GLU A 118 21.90 15.03 7.25
CA GLU A 118 21.42 16.42 7.38
C GLU A 118 19.90 16.51 7.61
N ASN A 119 19.15 15.48 7.19
CA ASN A 119 17.70 15.42 7.39
C ASN A 119 17.33 15.09 8.85
N ARG A 120 18.28 14.69 9.71
CA ARG A 120 18.06 14.45 11.16
C ARG A 120 17.47 15.66 11.88
N LYS A 121 17.68 16.87 11.38
CA LYS A 121 17.05 18.09 11.91
C LYS A 121 15.52 18.05 11.87
N HIS A 122 14.93 17.18 11.03
CA HIS A 122 13.48 17.03 10.90
C HIS A 122 12.92 15.87 11.71
N TYR A 123 13.75 14.93 12.16
CA TYR A 123 13.27 13.71 12.79
C TYR A 123 14.34 12.99 13.62
N GLU A 124 13.89 12.35 14.69
CA GLU A 124 14.66 11.39 15.46
C GLU A 124 14.47 9.98 14.90
N LYS A 125 15.57 9.27 14.67
CA LYS A 125 15.57 7.95 14.04
C LYS A 125 15.85 6.85 15.02
N ALA A 126 15.18 5.72 14.81
CA ALA A 126 15.45 4.44 15.44
C ALA A 126 15.36 4.49 16.98
N ILE A 127 14.42 5.27 17.51
CA ILE A 127 14.12 5.27 18.94
C ILE A 127 13.57 3.90 19.30
N ILE A 128 14.15 3.27 20.31
CA ILE A 128 13.74 1.94 20.76
C ILE A 128 12.51 2.06 21.65
N PHE A 129 11.49 1.24 21.40
CA PHE A 129 10.27 1.19 22.18
C PHE A 129 9.75 -0.25 22.33
N GLY A 130 8.84 -0.42 23.30
CA GLY A 130 8.08 -1.64 23.51
C GLY A 130 8.91 -2.84 23.98
N ARG A 131 8.22 -3.91 24.33
CA ARG A 131 8.84 -5.10 24.95
C ARG A 131 9.77 -5.89 24.02
N ARG A 132 9.60 -5.73 22.70
CA ARG A 132 10.44 -6.39 21.68
C ARG A 132 11.67 -5.58 21.30
N GLY A 133 11.82 -4.36 21.81
CA GLY A 133 12.85 -3.44 21.36
C GLY A 133 12.68 -3.05 19.88
N ASN A 134 11.43 -2.89 19.43
CA ASN A 134 11.14 -2.36 18.11
C ASN A 134 11.61 -0.91 18.01
N LYS A 135 11.67 -0.40 16.78
CA LYS A 135 12.17 0.95 16.50
C LYS A 135 11.09 1.81 15.91
N LEU A 136 11.03 3.06 16.32
CA LEU A 136 10.19 4.09 15.72
C LEU A 136 11.05 5.25 15.23
N ASP A 137 10.53 5.98 14.26
CA ASP A 137 11.04 7.30 13.88
C ASP A 137 10.00 8.36 14.27
N LEU A 138 10.46 9.46 14.84
CA LEU A 138 9.64 10.59 15.30
C LEU A 138 9.96 11.82 14.47
N TYR A 139 8.98 12.36 13.77
CA TYR A 139 9.09 13.52 12.88
C TYR A 139 8.48 14.74 13.54
N HIS A 140 9.25 15.83 13.58
CA HIS A 140 8.82 17.07 14.23
C HIS A 140 7.97 17.92 13.27
N PRO A 141 6.99 18.68 13.78
CA PRO A 141 6.32 19.70 13.00
C PRO A 141 7.30 20.82 12.59
N PRO A 142 6.98 21.63 11.56
CA PRO A 142 7.87 22.68 11.04
C PRO A 142 8.30 23.73 12.08
N SER A 143 7.52 23.90 13.15
CA SER A 143 7.68 24.98 14.13
C SER A 143 8.46 24.59 15.40
N MET A 144 8.91 23.35 15.55
CA MET A 144 9.65 22.92 16.76
C MET A 144 11.02 23.61 16.84
N GLY A 145 11.13 24.60 17.73
CA GLY A 145 12.37 25.36 17.94
C GLY A 145 12.26 26.60 18.82
N LYS A 146 11.07 26.93 19.37
CA LYS A 146 10.93 28.03 20.34
C LYS A 146 10.64 27.48 21.74
N PRO A 147 11.32 27.99 22.79
CA PRO A 147 11.22 27.47 24.15
C PRO A 147 9.85 27.68 24.85
N GLU A 148 8.82 28.16 24.14
CA GLU A 148 7.45 28.38 24.64
C GLU A 148 6.37 27.59 23.84
N ASP A 149 6.76 26.65 22.97
CA ASP A 149 5.82 25.96 22.06
C ASP A 149 4.91 24.97 22.81
N VAL A 150 3.60 25.25 22.76
CA VAL A 150 2.51 24.36 23.18
C VAL A 150 2.73 22.95 22.60
N PRO A 151 2.65 21.86 23.40
CA PRO A 151 2.85 20.50 22.90
C PRO A 151 2.00 20.20 21.67
N ALA A 152 2.64 19.79 20.57
CA ALA A 152 1.93 19.50 19.33
C ALA A 152 1.14 18.19 19.47
N PRO A 153 -0.08 18.08 18.92
CA PRO A 153 -0.81 16.82 18.94
C PRO A 153 -0.04 15.71 18.25
N LEU A 154 -0.26 14.47 18.68
CA LEU A 154 0.45 13.31 18.18
C LEU A 154 -0.34 12.59 17.09
N VAL A 155 0.34 12.28 15.99
CA VAL A 155 -0.12 11.33 14.98
C VAL A 155 0.74 10.08 15.04
N VAL A 156 0.12 8.91 15.16
CA VAL A 156 0.82 7.62 15.03
C VAL A 156 0.44 7.01 13.70
N PHE A 157 1.38 7.01 12.76
CA PHE A 157 1.18 6.46 11.43
C PHE A 157 1.61 4.98 11.38
N ILE A 158 0.65 4.09 11.13
CA ILE A 158 0.88 2.64 11.01
C ILE A 158 0.90 2.25 9.54
N TYR A 159 2.06 1.82 9.06
CA TYR A 159 2.24 1.46 7.66
C TYR A 159 1.50 0.18 7.25
N GLY A 160 1.23 0.04 5.95
CA GLY A 160 0.74 -1.18 5.34
C GLY A 160 1.86 -2.11 4.87
N GLY A 161 1.49 -3.22 4.21
CA GLY A 161 2.43 -4.23 3.74
C GLY A 161 1.91 -5.67 3.85
N ALA A 162 0.59 -5.84 3.74
CA ALA A 162 -0.09 -7.14 3.83
C ALA A 162 0.31 -7.96 5.07
N TRP A 163 0.59 -7.31 6.21
CA TRP A 163 1.04 -7.93 7.47
C TRP A 163 2.37 -8.70 7.40
N GLY A 164 3.02 -8.77 6.23
CA GLY A 164 4.24 -9.56 6.01
C GLY A 164 5.44 -8.76 5.50
N SER A 165 5.27 -7.46 5.29
CA SER A 165 6.30 -6.59 4.73
C SER A 165 6.11 -5.15 5.19
N GLY A 166 7.06 -4.28 4.82
CA GLY A 166 7.09 -2.88 5.23
C GLY A 166 8.09 -2.64 6.36
N ASP A 167 8.56 -1.41 6.43
CA ASP A 167 9.35 -0.87 7.54
C ASP A 167 9.23 0.65 7.55
N ARG A 168 9.50 1.27 8.70
CA ARG A 168 9.35 2.72 8.90
C ARG A 168 10.15 3.59 7.91
N SER A 169 11.27 3.09 7.37
CA SER A 169 12.12 3.88 6.47
C SER A 169 11.46 4.15 5.11
N ILE A 170 10.62 3.22 4.64
CA ILE A 170 9.89 3.35 3.37
C ILE A 170 8.91 4.54 3.42
N TYR A 171 8.37 4.83 4.60
CA TYR A 171 7.34 5.84 4.81
C TYR A 171 7.89 7.17 5.32
N CYS A 172 9.21 7.37 5.31
CA CYS A 172 9.83 8.57 5.87
C CYS A 172 9.37 9.88 5.19
N LEU A 173 9.21 9.89 3.87
CA LEU A 173 8.70 11.05 3.15
C LEU A 173 7.24 11.33 3.50
N LEU A 174 6.40 10.28 3.60
CA LEU A 174 5.00 10.42 4.01
C LEU A 174 4.92 10.99 5.44
N ALA A 175 5.67 10.43 6.39
CA ALA A 175 5.67 10.90 7.77
C ALA A 175 6.16 12.35 7.88
N ARG A 176 7.19 12.72 7.13
CA ARG A 176 7.68 14.11 7.05
C ARG A 176 6.64 15.08 6.49
N GLN A 177 5.97 14.72 5.40
CA GLN A 177 4.91 15.53 4.78
C GLN A 177 3.70 15.63 5.71
N MET A 178 3.35 14.54 6.40
CA MET A 178 2.26 14.51 7.36
C MET A 178 2.53 15.42 8.57
N ALA A 179 3.77 15.44 9.07
CA ALA A 179 4.16 16.35 10.16
C ALA A 179 4.02 17.82 9.74
N GLU A 180 4.30 18.13 8.47
CA GLU A 180 4.13 19.47 7.89
C GLU A 180 2.67 19.86 7.74
N GLU A 181 1.91 19.06 6.99
CA GLU A 181 0.53 19.35 6.61
C GLU A 181 -0.42 19.38 7.81
N LEU A 182 -0.15 18.58 8.84
CA LEU A 182 -0.96 18.51 10.04
C LEU A 182 -0.44 19.41 11.17
N SER A 183 0.76 19.98 11.03
CA SER A 183 1.45 20.69 12.12
C SER A 183 1.47 19.86 13.42
N ALA A 184 1.80 18.58 13.26
CA ALA A 184 1.73 17.55 14.29
C ALA A 184 3.07 16.84 14.44
N THR A 185 3.34 16.31 15.63
CA THR A 185 4.40 15.31 15.76
C THR A 185 3.90 14.00 15.16
N VAL A 186 4.69 13.38 14.27
CA VAL A 186 4.32 12.10 13.63
C VAL A 186 5.28 11.01 14.07
N ILE A 187 4.77 9.91 14.59
CA ILE A 187 5.54 8.70 14.89
C ILE A 187 5.20 7.62 13.86
N CYS A 188 6.24 6.98 13.33
CA CYS A 188 6.12 5.80 12.48
C CYS A 188 6.83 4.60 13.16
N PRO A 189 6.11 3.73 13.87
CA PRO A 189 6.69 2.58 14.55
C PRO A 189 6.82 1.36 13.65
N ASP A 190 7.89 0.59 13.81
CA ASP A 190 7.97 -0.78 13.32
C ASP A 190 7.18 -1.75 14.20
N TYR A 191 6.65 -2.80 13.58
CA TYR A 191 5.96 -3.90 14.25
C TYR A 191 6.41 -5.25 13.69
N CYS A 192 6.19 -6.34 14.43
CA CYS A 192 6.66 -7.68 14.08
C CYS A 192 5.88 -8.32 12.91
N THR A 193 6.22 -7.93 11.68
CA THR A 193 5.64 -8.51 10.45
C THR A 193 5.82 -10.03 10.39
N TYR A 194 4.91 -10.73 9.71
CA TYR A 194 5.07 -12.16 9.42
C TYR A 194 6.31 -12.40 8.55
N PRO A 195 7.12 -13.46 8.78
CA PRO A 195 6.93 -14.57 9.73
C PRO A 195 7.52 -14.33 11.14
N LYS A 196 8.09 -13.15 11.42
CA LYS A 196 8.68 -12.85 12.73
C LYS A 196 7.63 -12.72 13.83
N GLY A 197 6.42 -12.28 13.47
CA GLY A 197 5.25 -12.20 14.34
C GLY A 197 3.96 -12.59 13.62
N ASN A 198 2.86 -12.50 14.36
CA ASN A 198 1.49 -12.70 13.89
C ASN A 198 0.67 -11.44 14.21
N VAL A 199 -0.59 -11.39 13.77
CA VAL A 199 -1.43 -10.19 13.93
C VAL A 199 -1.58 -9.78 15.40
N LEU A 200 -1.73 -10.73 16.34
CA LEU A 200 -1.76 -10.41 17.77
C LEU A 200 -0.45 -9.77 18.24
N GLY A 201 0.69 -10.25 17.77
CA GLY A 201 2.00 -9.63 18.01
C GLY A 201 2.10 -8.21 17.46
N MET A 202 1.58 -7.97 16.24
CA MET A 202 1.56 -6.63 15.64
C MET A 202 0.66 -5.67 16.42
N VAL A 203 -0.51 -6.14 16.87
CA VAL A 203 -1.42 -5.38 17.73
C VAL A 203 -0.73 -5.02 19.05
N GLN A 204 -0.05 -5.98 19.68
CA GLN A 204 0.72 -5.75 20.91
C GLN A 204 1.82 -4.72 20.71
N ASP A 205 2.57 -4.78 19.59
CA ASP A 205 3.64 -3.83 19.31
C ASP A 205 3.08 -2.41 19.11
N ILE A 206 1.94 -2.25 18.45
CA ILE A 206 1.28 -0.94 18.30
C ILE A 206 0.77 -0.44 19.65
N ALA A 207 0.20 -1.31 20.49
CA ALA A 207 -0.24 -0.95 21.82
C ALA A 207 0.95 -0.52 22.71
N ASP A 208 2.09 -1.21 22.61
CA ASP A 208 3.34 -0.81 23.27
C ASP A 208 3.86 0.55 22.78
N CYS A 209 3.70 0.87 21.48
CA CYS A 209 4.03 2.19 20.96
C CYS A 209 3.18 3.28 21.61
N LEU A 210 1.89 3.00 21.87
CA LEU A 210 0.98 3.95 22.52
C LEU A 210 1.30 4.12 24.01
N VAL A 211 1.67 3.04 24.71
CA VAL A 211 2.22 3.09 26.07
C VAL A 211 3.46 3.99 26.10
N TRP A 212 4.42 3.73 25.19
CA TRP A 212 5.64 4.51 25.07
C TRP A 212 5.36 5.99 24.79
N ALA A 213 4.37 6.30 23.94
CA ALA A 213 3.98 7.66 23.62
C ALA A 213 3.43 8.39 24.86
N GLN A 214 2.61 7.73 25.68
CA GLN A 214 2.14 8.30 26.94
C GLN A 214 3.27 8.60 27.93
N GLU A 215 4.32 7.78 27.93
CA GLU A 215 5.46 7.94 28.85
C GLU A 215 6.49 8.95 28.34
N SER A 216 6.57 9.14 27.02
CA SER A 216 7.62 9.94 26.38
C SER A 216 7.17 11.33 25.93
N GLY A 217 5.87 11.66 26.02
CA GLY A 217 5.32 12.93 25.51
C GLY A 217 6.03 14.17 26.02
N GLN A 218 6.36 14.22 27.32
CA GLN A 218 7.10 15.35 27.90
C GLN A 218 8.53 15.45 27.35
N LYS A 219 9.21 14.31 27.16
CA LYS A 219 10.60 14.26 26.68
C LYS A 219 10.73 14.80 25.26
N PHE A 220 9.76 14.51 24.40
CA PHE A 220 9.77 14.90 22.99
C PHE A 220 8.83 16.06 22.65
N ASN A 221 8.26 16.72 23.66
CA ASN A 221 7.36 17.87 23.56
C ASN A 221 6.15 17.66 22.62
N PHE A 222 5.46 16.53 22.76
CA PHE A 222 4.18 16.29 22.09
C PHE A 222 3.06 16.02 23.09
N ASP A 223 1.84 16.34 22.70
CA ASP A 223 0.64 16.12 23.49
C ASP A 223 0.23 14.63 23.43
N LYS A 224 0.52 13.93 24.52
CA LYS A 224 0.21 12.52 24.71
C LYS A 224 -1.27 12.22 24.93
N ASP A 225 -2.10 13.23 25.17
CA ASP A 225 -3.53 13.09 25.46
C ASP A 225 -4.41 13.45 24.24
N ASN A 226 -3.76 13.79 23.12
CA ASN A 226 -4.38 14.11 21.84
C ASN A 226 -3.73 13.32 20.70
N ILE A 227 -4.05 12.01 20.64
CA ILE A 227 -3.49 11.06 19.67
C ILE A 227 -4.49 10.79 18.54
N VAL A 228 -4.04 10.92 17.30
CA VAL A 228 -4.77 10.45 16.10
C VAL A 228 -4.00 9.28 15.47
N LEU A 229 -4.67 8.14 15.33
CA LEU A 229 -4.11 7.01 14.61
C LEU A 229 -4.39 7.16 13.12
N ILE A 230 -3.37 7.03 12.27
CA ILE A 230 -3.54 6.99 10.82
C ILE A 230 -2.90 5.71 10.30
N GLY A 231 -3.62 4.92 9.52
CA GLY A 231 -3.08 3.67 8.98
C GLY A 231 -3.41 3.48 7.52
N HIS A 232 -2.57 2.74 6.80
CA HIS A 232 -2.83 2.33 5.41
C HIS A 232 -2.96 0.82 5.26
N SER A 233 -3.98 0.36 4.52
CA SER A 233 -4.12 -1.06 4.17
C SER A 233 -4.14 -1.96 5.42
N ALA A 234 -3.18 -2.88 5.54
CA ALA A 234 -2.95 -3.67 6.77
C ALA A 234 -2.70 -2.80 8.01
N GLY A 235 -2.08 -1.62 7.89
CA GLY A 235 -1.91 -0.68 8.98
C GLY A 235 -3.21 -0.04 9.44
N ALA A 236 -4.14 0.27 8.52
CA ALA A 236 -5.48 0.77 8.87
C ALA A 236 -6.30 -0.30 9.61
N HIS A 237 -6.15 -1.57 9.18
CA HIS A 237 -6.70 -2.72 9.90
C HIS A 237 -6.14 -2.78 11.33
N LEU A 238 -4.82 -2.69 11.48
CA LEU A 238 -4.15 -2.73 12.77
C LEU A 238 -4.54 -1.55 13.68
N CYS A 239 -4.68 -0.32 13.15
CA CYS A 239 -5.21 0.81 13.94
C CYS A 239 -6.59 0.51 14.52
N ALA A 240 -7.52 0.02 13.68
CA ALA A 240 -8.87 -0.32 14.12
C ALA A 240 -8.85 -1.48 15.13
N LEU A 241 -8.10 -2.54 14.84
CA LEU A 241 -8.01 -3.73 15.66
C LEU A 241 -7.40 -3.44 17.04
N THR A 242 -6.27 -2.73 17.09
CA THR A 242 -5.63 -2.32 18.36
C THR A 242 -6.55 -1.44 19.19
N THR A 243 -7.21 -0.46 18.57
CA THR A 243 -8.17 0.41 19.27
C THR A 243 -9.29 -0.41 19.91
N LEU A 244 -9.90 -1.34 19.16
CA LEU A 244 -10.98 -2.18 19.67
C LEU A 244 -10.52 -3.15 20.77
N PHE A 245 -9.30 -3.72 20.65
CA PHE A 245 -8.76 -4.61 21.68
C PHE A 245 -8.49 -3.87 23.00
N LEU A 246 -7.96 -2.64 22.94
CA LEU A 246 -7.75 -1.80 24.12
C LEU A 246 -9.08 -1.42 24.79
N ILE A 247 -10.11 -1.10 23.99
CA ILE A 247 -11.45 -0.78 24.50
C ILE A 247 -12.09 -1.98 25.18
N ASP A 248 -11.93 -3.16 24.58
CA ASP A 248 -12.43 -4.43 25.11
C ASP A 248 -11.64 -4.93 26.33
N THR A 249 -10.54 -4.24 26.68
CA THR A 249 -9.64 -4.56 27.80
C THR A 249 -9.13 -6.00 27.73
N ARG A 250 -8.65 -6.41 26.55
CA ARG A 250 -8.17 -7.77 26.30
C ARG A 250 -6.93 -8.05 27.16
N GLU A 251 -6.97 -9.14 27.94
CA GLU A 251 -5.83 -9.61 28.74
C GLU A 251 -4.68 -10.17 27.88
N GLU A 252 -4.99 -10.55 26.63
CA GLU A 252 -4.00 -11.01 25.64
C GLU A 252 -3.03 -9.89 25.25
N LEU A 253 -3.44 -8.63 25.45
CA LEU A 253 -2.52 -7.51 25.46
C LEU A 253 -1.93 -7.44 26.86
N PHE A 254 -0.63 -7.75 27.02
CA PHE A 254 0.01 -7.69 28.33
C PHE A 254 0.29 -6.24 28.73
N ILE A 255 -0.79 -5.49 28.93
CA ILE A 255 -0.89 -4.09 29.34
C ILE A 255 -2.01 -4.06 30.38
N GLU A 256 -1.74 -3.46 31.54
CA GLU A 256 -2.73 -3.36 32.62
C GLU A 256 -4.02 -2.68 32.15
N ALA A 257 -5.17 -3.14 32.64
CA ALA A 257 -6.47 -2.64 32.21
C ALA A 257 -6.65 -1.12 32.47
N SER A 258 -6.03 -0.58 33.54
CA SER A 258 -5.95 0.86 33.79
C SER A 258 -5.24 1.59 32.66
N LYS A 259 -4.03 1.14 32.31
CA LYS A 259 -3.23 1.73 31.22
C LYS A 259 -3.93 1.59 29.87
N GLN A 260 -4.62 0.47 29.60
CA GLN A 260 -5.43 0.34 28.38
C GLN A 260 -6.53 1.41 28.32
N ARG A 261 -7.21 1.69 29.44
CA ARG A 261 -8.20 2.78 29.51
C ARG A 261 -7.58 4.15 29.28
N ASP A 262 -6.46 4.45 29.92
CA ASP A 262 -5.75 5.73 29.75
C ASP A 262 -5.38 5.96 28.28
N ILE A 263 -4.87 4.92 27.59
CA ILE A 263 -4.54 4.99 26.17
C ILE A 263 -5.80 5.25 25.33
N THR A 264 -6.90 4.53 25.59
CA THR A 264 -8.13 4.73 24.81
C THR A 264 -8.71 6.13 24.96
N GLN A 265 -8.54 6.78 26.12
CA GLN A 265 -8.99 8.16 26.33
C GLN A 265 -8.13 9.19 25.57
N ALA A 266 -6.85 8.90 25.36
CA ALA A 266 -5.94 9.73 24.59
C ALA A 266 -6.19 9.64 23.07
N ILE A 267 -6.78 8.55 22.57
CA ILE A 267 -7.09 8.38 21.15
C ILE A 267 -8.31 9.22 20.78
N ARG A 268 -8.10 10.30 20.03
CA ARG A 268 -9.14 11.20 19.54
C ARG A 268 -9.85 10.70 18.29
N GLY A 269 -9.21 9.83 17.52
CA GLY A 269 -9.82 9.22 16.35
C GLY A 269 -8.87 8.33 15.55
N VAL A 270 -9.46 7.60 14.61
CA VAL A 270 -8.74 6.71 13.69
C VAL A 270 -9.05 7.09 12.24
N ILE A 271 -8.01 7.42 11.47
CA ILE A 271 -8.10 7.68 10.03
C ILE A 271 -7.55 6.45 9.28
N GLY A 272 -8.44 5.74 8.60
CA GLY A 272 -8.10 4.57 7.82
C GLY A 272 -8.00 4.87 6.33
N LEU A 273 -6.84 4.59 5.74
CA LEU A 273 -6.55 4.77 4.32
C LEU A 273 -6.60 3.40 3.61
N SER A 274 -7.58 3.15 2.76
CA SER A 274 -7.76 1.88 2.02
C SER A 274 -7.69 0.63 2.92
N GLY A 275 -8.32 0.68 4.09
CA GLY A 275 -8.17 -0.35 5.13
C GLY A 275 -9.00 -1.63 4.93
N VAL A 276 -8.54 -2.72 5.54
CA VAL A 276 -9.25 -4.02 5.62
C VAL A 276 -9.97 -4.14 6.97
N TYR A 277 -11.30 -4.16 6.98
CA TYR A 277 -12.07 -4.18 8.25
C TYR A 277 -12.85 -5.48 8.49
N ASN A 278 -12.95 -6.32 7.46
CA ASN A 278 -13.47 -7.69 7.53
C ASN A 278 -12.51 -8.62 6.80
N ILE A 279 -11.84 -9.50 7.55
CA ILE A 279 -10.82 -10.40 7.01
C ILE A 279 -11.45 -11.49 6.14
N MET A 280 -12.64 -11.99 6.48
CA MET A 280 -13.32 -13.02 5.68
C MET A 280 -13.65 -12.49 4.28
N ASP A 281 -14.29 -11.31 4.21
CA ASP A 281 -14.60 -10.65 2.94
C ASP A 281 -13.33 -10.39 2.11
N HIS A 282 -12.23 -9.99 2.77
CA HIS A 282 -10.96 -9.76 2.09
C HIS A 282 -10.33 -11.06 1.57
N TYR A 283 -10.42 -12.15 2.33
CA TYR A 283 -9.92 -13.45 1.90
C TYR A 283 -10.68 -13.98 0.69
N GLU A 284 -12.00 -13.80 0.65
CA GLU A 284 -12.79 -14.11 -0.56
C GLU A 284 -12.35 -13.28 -1.77
N HIS A 285 -12.01 -12.00 -1.56
CA HIS A 285 -11.45 -11.14 -2.60
C HIS A 285 -10.07 -11.60 -3.07
N GLU A 286 -9.19 -12.03 -2.16
CA GLU A 286 -7.90 -12.64 -2.51
C GLU A 286 -8.09 -13.93 -3.31
N GLN A 287 -9.04 -14.79 -2.93
CA GLN A 287 -9.37 -16.03 -3.64
C GLN A 287 -9.90 -15.75 -5.06
N LYS A 288 -10.75 -14.73 -5.23
CA LYS A 288 -11.21 -14.30 -6.56
C LYS A 288 -10.06 -13.88 -7.46
N ARG A 289 -9.02 -13.28 -6.88
CA ARG A 289 -7.77 -12.87 -7.54
C ARG A 289 -6.70 -13.97 -7.58
N ALA A 290 -6.95 -15.15 -6.99
CA ALA A 290 -5.99 -16.25 -6.88
C ALA A 290 -4.65 -15.89 -6.20
N VAL A 291 -4.67 -14.95 -5.25
CA VAL A 291 -3.46 -14.50 -4.52
C VAL A 291 -3.42 -14.98 -3.07
N GLU A 292 -4.44 -15.71 -2.61
CA GLU A 292 -4.64 -16.10 -1.21
C GLU A 292 -3.49 -16.92 -0.62
N TYR A 293 -2.80 -17.73 -1.43
CA TYR A 293 -1.67 -18.57 -0.99
C TYR A 293 -0.34 -17.80 -0.92
N VAL A 294 -0.21 -16.77 -1.75
CA VAL A 294 0.97 -15.89 -1.79
C VAL A 294 0.84 -14.80 -0.73
N SER A 295 -0.38 -14.35 -0.46
CA SER A 295 -0.69 -13.44 0.64
C SER A 295 -0.24 -14.03 1.97
N THR A 296 0.34 -13.17 2.80
CA THR A 296 0.72 -13.48 4.18
C THR A 296 -0.45 -13.42 5.14
N MET A 297 -1.62 -12.89 4.73
CA MET A 297 -2.75 -12.63 5.62
C MET A 297 -3.17 -13.85 6.44
N HIS A 298 -3.51 -14.96 5.78
CA HIS A 298 -4.01 -16.15 6.50
C HIS A 298 -2.96 -16.76 7.44
N LYS A 299 -1.67 -16.66 7.07
CA LYS A 299 -0.55 -17.15 7.89
C LYS A 299 -0.28 -16.23 9.08
N ALA A 300 -0.32 -14.91 8.87
CA ALA A 300 -0.17 -13.90 9.90
C ALA A 300 -1.29 -13.97 10.94
N MET A 301 -2.47 -14.48 10.58
CA MET A 301 -3.60 -14.69 11.48
C MET A 301 -3.65 -16.09 12.10
N ASN A 302 -2.60 -16.91 11.90
CA ASN A 302 -2.52 -18.28 12.39
C ASN A 302 -3.68 -19.17 11.93
N GLY A 303 -4.25 -18.94 10.74
CA GLY A 303 -5.33 -19.77 10.19
C GLY A 303 -6.62 -19.02 9.91
N VAL A 304 -7.46 -19.63 9.06
CA VAL A 304 -8.74 -19.07 8.58
C VAL A 304 -9.81 -19.04 9.67
N GLU A 305 -9.70 -19.95 10.63
CA GLU A 305 -10.55 -20.06 11.82
C GLU A 305 -10.50 -18.81 12.71
N ASN A 306 -9.39 -18.06 12.65
CA ASN A 306 -9.18 -16.85 13.45
C ASN A 306 -9.66 -15.58 12.74
N PHE A 307 -10.15 -15.65 11.49
CA PHE A 307 -10.58 -14.46 10.76
C PHE A 307 -11.68 -13.65 11.47
N PRO A 308 -12.71 -14.26 12.09
CA PRO A 308 -13.67 -13.50 12.87
C PRO A 308 -13.04 -12.77 14.05
N TYR A 309 -12.03 -13.37 14.68
CA TYR A 309 -11.34 -12.78 15.83
C TYR A 309 -10.50 -11.56 15.43
N TYR A 310 -9.88 -11.59 14.25
CA TYR A 310 -9.09 -10.47 13.71
C TYR A 310 -9.88 -9.51 12.82
N SER A 311 -11.20 -9.58 12.77
CA SER A 311 -12.03 -8.67 11.97
C SER A 311 -12.64 -7.56 12.83
N PRO A 312 -12.23 -6.28 12.65
CA PRO A 312 -12.85 -5.15 13.33
C PRO A 312 -14.39 -5.15 13.29
N THR A 313 -14.98 -5.52 12.16
CA THR A 313 -16.44 -5.63 12.01
C THR A 313 -17.08 -6.66 12.96
N HIS A 314 -16.40 -7.77 13.21
CA HIS A 314 -16.93 -8.84 14.06
C HIS A 314 -16.77 -8.51 15.54
N LEU A 315 -15.68 -7.84 15.90
CA LEU A 315 -15.45 -7.37 17.27
C LEU A 315 -16.45 -6.29 17.65
N LEU A 316 -16.66 -5.31 16.76
CA LEU A 316 -17.57 -4.19 17.01
C LEU A 316 -19.00 -4.67 17.32
N LYS A 317 -19.47 -5.72 16.65
CA LYS A 317 -20.80 -6.34 16.90
C LYS A 317 -20.91 -7.04 18.26
N LYS A 318 -19.78 -7.41 18.87
CA LYS A 318 -19.73 -8.14 20.15
C LYS A 318 -19.49 -7.22 21.35
N LEU A 319 -19.08 -5.97 21.13
CA LEU A 319 -18.86 -5.01 22.20
C LEU A 319 -20.19 -4.67 22.90
N SER A 320 -20.14 -4.55 24.22
CA SER A 320 -21.24 -4.04 25.02
C SER A 320 -21.45 -2.54 24.78
N GLN A 321 -22.63 -2.03 25.11
CA GLN A 321 -22.98 -0.62 24.85
C GLN A 321 -22.06 0.38 25.56
N ASP A 322 -21.62 0.09 26.78
CA ASP A 322 -20.65 0.90 27.53
C ASP A 322 -19.28 0.94 26.84
N LYS A 323 -18.87 -0.16 26.19
CA LYS A 323 -17.63 -0.24 25.41
C LYS A 323 -17.75 0.53 24.10
N LEU A 324 -18.91 0.43 23.43
CA LEU A 324 -19.19 1.15 22.19
C LEU A 324 -19.12 2.67 22.36
N GLN A 325 -19.59 3.21 23.48
CA GLN A 325 -19.50 4.65 23.79
C GLN A 325 -18.05 5.16 23.93
N ARG A 326 -17.09 4.26 24.19
CA ARG A 326 -15.66 4.58 24.26
C ARG A 326 -14.93 4.40 22.94
N VAL A 327 -15.60 3.92 21.89
CA VAL A 327 -15.01 3.82 20.56
C VAL A 327 -14.82 5.21 19.98
N PRO A 328 -13.58 5.61 19.64
CA PRO A 328 -13.34 6.94 19.10
C PRO A 328 -13.92 7.05 17.69
N PRO A 329 -14.18 8.27 17.19
CA PRO A 329 -14.65 8.46 15.82
C PRO A 329 -13.66 7.91 14.78
N PHE A 330 -14.21 7.45 13.65
CA PHE A 330 -13.44 6.98 12.50
C PHE A 330 -13.57 7.93 11.31
N ALA A 331 -12.51 8.05 10.50
CA ALA A 331 -12.57 8.59 9.16
C ALA A 331 -12.00 7.56 8.19
N LEU A 332 -12.78 7.17 7.17
CA LEU A 332 -12.42 6.13 6.22
C LEU A 332 -12.21 6.78 4.85
N LEU A 333 -10.99 6.79 4.35
CA LEU A 333 -10.64 7.28 3.01
C LEU A 333 -10.32 6.07 2.14
N HIS A 334 -11.02 5.93 1.01
CA HIS A 334 -10.85 4.76 0.13
C HIS A 334 -10.85 5.16 -1.33
N GLY A 335 -9.87 4.65 -2.09
CA GLY A 335 -9.78 4.86 -3.53
C GLY A 335 -10.81 4.02 -4.30
N THR A 336 -11.59 4.64 -5.17
CA THR A 336 -12.58 3.92 -6.00
C THR A 336 -11.96 3.04 -7.08
N SER A 337 -10.66 3.19 -7.36
CA SER A 337 -9.89 2.33 -8.26
C SER A 337 -8.99 1.35 -7.52
N ASP A 338 -9.22 1.16 -6.22
CA ASP A 338 -8.52 0.18 -5.41
C ASP A 338 -8.96 -1.25 -5.78
N ILE A 339 -8.06 -1.96 -6.46
CA ILE A 339 -8.26 -3.37 -6.82
C ILE A 339 -7.66 -4.32 -5.77
N ILE A 340 -6.90 -3.79 -4.81
CA ILE A 340 -6.19 -4.58 -3.81
C ILE A 340 -7.10 -4.84 -2.62
N VAL A 341 -7.65 -3.76 -2.06
CA VAL A 341 -8.69 -3.80 -1.05
C VAL A 341 -9.96 -3.27 -1.69
N PRO A 342 -11.05 -4.05 -1.70
CA PRO A 342 -12.30 -3.59 -2.30
C PRO A 342 -12.87 -2.41 -1.49
N VAL A 343 -13.44 -1.41 -2.17
CA VAL A 343 -14.06 -0.23 -1.55
C VAL A 343 -15.13 -0.61 -0.54
N GLU A 344 -15.79 -1.75 -0.77
CA GLU A 344 -16.78 -2.38 0.09
C GLU A 344 -16.26 -2.65 1.51
N SER A 345 -14.94 -2.82 1.69
CA SER A 345 -14.32 -2.92 3.01
C SER A 345 -14.64 -1.69 3.86
N SER A 346 -14.47 -0.49 3.31
CA SER A 346 -14.74 0.77 4.01
C SER A 346 -16.22 1.13 4.05
N THR A 347 -16.98 0.88 2.98
CA THR A 347 -18.42 1.21 2.99
C THR A 347 -19.17 0.35 4.02
N LYS A 348 -18.96 -0.98 4.03
CA LYS A 348 -19.60 -1.88 5.01
C LYS A 348 -19.17 -1.57 6.43
N PHE A 349 -17.91 -1.19 6.65
CA PHE A 349 -17.45 -0.80 7.98
C PHE A 349 -18.07 0.53 8.44
N SER A 350 -18.19 1.52 7.54
CA SER A 350 -18.90 2.77 7.80
C SER A 350 -20.37 2.54 8.16
N GLU A 351 -21.07 1.69 7.40
CA GLU A 351 -22.46 1.31 7.68
C GLU A 351 -22.58 0.66 9.05
N LEU A 352 -21.68 -0.27 9.38
CA LEU A 352 -21.68 -0.93 10.68
C LEU A 352 -21.42 0.06 11.82
N LEU A 353 -20.38 0.91 11.72
CA LEU A 353 -20.09 1.94 12.73
C LEU A 353 -21.31 2.83 12.97
N THR A 354 -21.97 3.27 11.89
CA THR A 354 -23.19 4.08 11.96
C THR A 354 -24.32 3.33 12.66
N SER A 355 -24.51 2.03 12.36
CA SER A 355 -25.57 1.21 12.96
C SER A 355 -25.42 1.00 14.47
N VAL A 356 -24.19 1.13 15.00
CA VAL A 356 -23.88 1.05 16.44
C VAL A 356 -23.61 2.43 17.06
N SER A 357 -24.03 3.51 16.39
CA SER A 357 -23.92 4.90 16.86
C SER A 357 -22.49 5.40 17.08
N VAL A 358 -21.49 4.79 16.44
CA VAL A 358 -20.11 5.29 16.43
C VAL A 358 -19.97 6.30 15.30
N LYS A 359 -19.44 7.50 15.61
CA LYS A 359 -19.24 8.57 14.63
C LYS A 359 -18.25 8.13 13.55
N VAL A 360 -18.65 8.28 12.28
CA VAL A 360 -17.79 7.95 11.14
C VAL A 360 -17.96 8.95 9.99
N SER A 361 -16.85 9.26 9.32
CA SER A 361 -16.83 9.97 8.03
C SER A 361 -16.31 9.00 6.95
N LEU A 362 -16.92 8.99 5.77
CA LEU A 362 -16.48 8.15 4.64
C LEU A 362 -16.19 9.02 3.41
N TYR A 363 -14.98 8.88 2.87
CA TYR A 363 -14.50 9.59 1.70
C TYR A 363 -14.12 8.59 0.60
N LEU A 364 -14.91 8.58 -0.48
CA LEU A 364 -14.63 7.76 -1.67
C LEU A 364 -13.88 8.60 -2.70
N LEU A 365 -12.56 8.39 -2.79
CA LEU A 365 -11.67 9.18 -3.64
C LEU A 365 -11.71 8.64 -5.07
N GLN A 366 -12.20 9.47 -5.98
CA GLN A 366 -12.37 9.11 -7.38
C GLN A 366 -11.03 8.85 -8.07
N ARG A 367 -10.91 7.70 -8.74
CA ARG A 367 -9.73 7.28 -9.54
C ARG A 367 -8.43 7.04 -8.77
N VAL A 368 -8.42 7.17 -7.44
CA VAL A 368 -7.26 6.81 -6.61
C VAL A 368 -7.15 5.29 -6.51
N ASP A 369 -5.98 4.74 -6.78
CA ASP A 369 -5.68 3.33 -6.55
C ASP A 369 -5.10 3.04 -5.15
N HIS A 370 -4.89 1.76 -4.82
CA HIS A 370 -4.40 1.33 -3.51
C HIS A 370 -3.05 1.93 -3.10
N THR A 371 -2.17 2.11 -4.09
CA THR A 371 -0.77 2.51 -3.91
C THR A 371 -0.66 4.03 -3.95
N GLU A 372 -1.37 4.68 -4.85
CA GLU A 372 -1.48 6.14 -4.95
C GLU A 372 -1.97 6.74 -3.63
N MET A 373 -2.88 6.05 -2.91
CA MET A 373 -3.35 6.47 -1.58
C MET A 373 -2.22 6.86 -0.60
N VAL A 374 -1.06 6.20 -0.67
CA VAL A 374 0.09 6.49 0.20
C VAL A 374 1.28 7.08 -0.54
N THR A 375 1.56 6.64 -1.76
CA THR A 375 2.70 7.16 -2.52
C THR A 375 2.48 8.61 -2.91
N ASP A 376 1.24 9.02 -3.20
CA ASP A 376 0.93 10.42 -3.48
C ASP A 376 1.00 11.31 -2.24
N LEU A 377 1.00 10.77 -1.03
CA LEU A 377 1.26 11.53 0.20
C LEU A 377 2.76 11.80 0.44
N MET A 378 3.66 11.13 -0.28
CA MET A 378 5.11 11.27 -0.08
C MET A 378 5.69 12.52 -0.73
N ALA A 379 5.02 13.13 -1.71
CA ALA A 379 5.53 14.30 -2.42
C ALA A 379 4.39 15.17 -2.98
N SER A 380 4.54 16.49 -2.82
CA SER A 380 3.51 17.49 -3.13
C SER A 380 3.22 17.68 -4.63
N ASP A 381 4.13 17.24 -5.50
CA ASP A 381 3.97 17.28 -6.95
C ASP A 381 3.12 16.11 -7.50
N ARG A 382 2.68 15.20 -6.63
CA ARG A 382 1.90 14.02 -7.03
C ARG A 382 0.41 14.34 -7.16
N ARG A 383 -0.22 13.63 -8.10
CA ARG A 383 -1.56 13.93 -8.63
C ARG A 383 -2.63 14.04 -7.55
N PHE A 384 -2.60 13.14 -6.58
CA PHE A 384 -3.63 13.01 -5.55
C PHE A 384 -3.18 13.56 -4.19
N TYR A 385 -2.01 14.20 -4.09
CA TYR A 385 -1.50 14.77 -2.84
C TYR A 385 -2.53 15.69 -2.17
N TYR A 386 -2.99 16.73 -2.88
CA TYR A 386 -3.93 17.70 -2.32
C TYR A 386 -5.32 17.12 -2.04
N PRO A 387 -5.96 16.33 -2.93
CA PRO A 387 -7.24 15.69 -2.62
C PRO A 387 -7.18 14.83 -1.36
N ILE A 388 -6.14 14.00 -1.18
CA ILE A 388 -6.04 13.12 -0.02
C ILE A 388 -5.74 13.94 1.25
N TYR A 389 -4.76 14.85 1.22
CA TYR A 389 -4.42 15.67 2.39
C TYR A 389 -5.54 16.62 2.81
N SER A 390 -6.36 17.10 1.89
CA SER A 390 -7.51 17.95 2.23
C SER A 390 -8.49 17.21 3.13
N CYS A 391 -8.83 15.95 2.80
CA CYS A 391 -9.67 15.10 3.63
C CYS A 391 -9.00 14.76 4.97
N ILE A 392 -7.71 14.40 4.97
CA ILE A 392 -6.98 14.10 6.21
C ILE A 392 -6.95 15.32 7.13
N LYS A 393 -6.62 16.51 6.63
CA LYS A 393 -6.56 17.76 7.42
C LYS A 393 -7.91 18.13 8.02
N GLN A 394 -8.98 17.99 7.23
CA GLN A 394 -10.33 18.29 7.70
C GLN A 394 -10.72 17.38 8.87
N GLU A 395 -10.53 16.06 8.72
CA GLU A 395 -10.87 15.11 9.78
C GLU A 395 -9.93 15.23 10.98
N TYR A 396 -8.63 15.42 10.76
CA TYR A 396 -7.67 15.65 11.84
C TYR A 396 -8.08 16.82 12.75
N ARG A 397 -8.43 17.97 12.16
CA ARG A 397 -8.90 19.16 12.92
C ARG A 397 -10.19 18.87 13.69
N LYS A 398 -11.15 18.20 13.03
CA LYS A 398 -12.43 17.80 13.63
C LYS A 398 -12.23 16.87 14.84
N LEU A 399 -11.33 15.89 14.73
CA LEU A 399 -11.05 14.92 15.80
C LEU A 399 -10.41 15.58 17.03
N LEU A 400 -9.58 16.60 16.82
CA LEU A 400 -8.94 17.37 17.89
C LEU A 400 -9.82 18.47 18.49
N GLY A 401 -11.05 18.65 17.99
CA GLY A 401 -11.95 19.71 18.47
C GLY A 401 -11.54 21.13 18.07
N ALA A 402 -10.64 21.27 17.09
CA ALA A 402 -10.25 22.53 16.50
C ALA A 402 -11.19 22.87 15.32
N CYS A 403 -12.38 23.38 15.62
CA CYS A 403 -13.33 23.91 14.63
C CYS A 403 -13.86 25.27 15.06
#